data_AF-A0A2R5FVW6-F1
#
_entry.id   AF-A0A2R5FVW6-F1
#
_cell.length_a   1.000
_cell.length_b   1.000
_cell.length_c   1.000
_cell.angle_alpha   90.00
_cell.angle_beta   90.00
_cell.angle_gamma   90.00
#
_symmetry.space_group_name_H-M   'P 1'
#
loop_
_entity.id
_entity.type
_entity.pdbx_description
1 polymer ?
#
loop_
_entity_poly.entity_id
_entity_poly.type
_entity_poly.pdbx_seq_one_letter_code
_entity_poly.pdbx_strand_id
1 'polypeptide(L)'
;MLKKLMRNRIIRFLICGIITAAFNVLLMMTIIEVLKIEQPLHRNIANIVSIEISLLFSFFVYRTWVWPEGKWNFRYICLKQIPLYHVSCGLVIAIRSLILFPVLDWLGISYTLNTLIGIIIGSVVNYMFSAKLVF
;
A
#
# COMPACT_ATOMS: atom_id res chain seq x y z
N MET A 1 -19.81 -19.84 -4.31
CA MET A 1 -19.77 -18.39 -4.60
C MET A 1 -18.42 -17.75 -4.25
N LEU A 2 -17.91 -17.93 -3.03
CA LEU A 2 -16.60 -17.41 -2.57
C LEU A 2 -15.41 -17.72 -3.49
N LYS A 3 -15.26 -18.97 -3.96
CA LYS A 3 -14.19 -19.36 -4.91
C LYS A 3 -14.20 -18.56 -6.23
N LYS A 4 -15.37 -18.13 -6.70
CA LYS A 4 -15.51 -17.34 -7.93
C LYS A 4 -15.13 -15.87 -7.69
N LEU A 5 -15.45 -15.34 -6.50
CA LEU A 5 -15.09 -13.99 -6.07
C LEU A 5 -13.56 -13.85 -5.90
N MET A 6 -12.93 -14.83 -5.24
CA MET A 6 -11.48 -14.88 -5.01
C MET A 6 -10.65 -15.09 -6.28
N ARG A 7 -11.28 -15.43 -7.41
CA ARG A 7 -10.59 -15.49 -8.72
C ARG A 7 -10.31 -14.10 -9.28
N ASN A 8 -11.13 -13.10 -8.92
CA ASN A 8 -10.98 -11.74 -9.43
C ASN A 8 -9.74 -11.08 -8.82
N ARG A 9 -8.84 -10.56 -9.67
CA ARG A 9 -7.62 -9.88 -9.25
C ARG A 9 -7.92 -8.61 -8.44
N ILE A 10 -8.97 -7.86 -8.80
CA ILE A 10 -9.36 -6.63 -8.08
C ILE A 10 -9.79 -6.94 -6.65
N ILE A 11 -10.57 -7.99 -6.43
CA ILE A 11 -11.04 -8.36 -5.09
C ILE A 11 -9.87 -8.82 -4.24
N ARG A 12 -8.99 -9.69 -4.77
CA ARG A 12 -7.78 -10.09 -4.06
C ARG A 12 -6.91 -8.88 -3.74
N PHE A 13 -6.80 -7.93 -4.66
CA PHE A 13 -6.05 -6.70 -4.45
C PHE A 13 -6.60 -5.88 -3.28
N LEU A 14 -7.91 -5.63 -3.23
CA LEU A 14 -8.53 -4.88 -2.14
C LEU A 14 -8.38 -5.62 -0.79
N ILE A 15 -8.56 -6.94 -0.78
CA ILE A 15 -8.36 -7.76 0.43
C ILE A 15 -6.90 -7.66 0.90
N CYS A 16 -5.93 -7.79 0.00
CA CYS A 16 -4.51 -7.64 0.32
C CYS A 16 -4.21 -6.24 0.86
N GLY A 17 -4.83 -5.20 0.30
CA GLY A 17 -4.69 -3.82 0.78
C GLY A 17 -5.16 -3.67 2.22
N ILE A 18 -6.34 -4.22 2.56
CA ILE A 18 -6.87 -4.20 3.93
C ILE A 18 -5.95 -4.98 4.88
N ILE A 19 -5.51 -6.18 4.49
CA ILE A 19 -4.58 -7.00 5.29
C ILE A 19 -3.27 -6.25 5.52
N THR A 20 -2.73 -5.60 4.49
CA THR A 20 -1.48 -4.82 4.59
C THR A 20 -1.65 -3.63 5.53
N ALA A 21 -2.76 -2.91 5.46
CA ALA A 21 -3.03 -1.79 6.35
C ALA A 21 -3.14 -2.25 7.81
N ALA A 22 -3.86 -3.35 8.06
CA ALA A 22 -3.95 -3.94 9.40
C ALA A 22 -2.58 -4.42 9.91
N PHE A 23 -1.80 -5.06 9.04
CA PHE A 23 -0.42 -5.50 9.35
C PHE A 23 0.48 -4.32 9.72
N ASN A 24 0.40 -3.21 8.98
CA ASN A 24 1.17 -2.01 9.26
C ASN A 24 0.84 -1.41 10.63
N VAL A 25 -0.45 -1.27 10.95
CA VAL A 25 -0.90 -0.76 12.25
C VAL A 25 -0.44 -1.66 13.39
N LEU A 26 -0.61 -2.98 13.24
CA LEU A 26 -0.19 -3.95 14.24
C LEU A 26 1.33 -3.94 14.45
N LEU A 27 2.10 -3.87 13.37
CA LEU A 27 3.56 -3.84 13.43
C LEU A 27 4.05 -2.56 14.12
N MET A 28 3.46 -1.41 13.79
CA MET A 28 3.78 -0.13 14.43
C MET A 28 3.49 -0.17 15.94
N MET A 29 2.32 -0.64 16.34
CA MET A 29 1.96 -0.80 17.75
C MET A 29 2.95 -1.72 18.46
N THR A 30 3.24 -2.87 17.87
CA THR A 30 4.18 -3.86 18.43
C THR A 30 5.57 -3.26 18.63
N ILE A 31 6.11 -2.55 17.64
CA ILE A 31 7.43 -1.92 17.74
C ILE A 31 7.45 -0.86 18.85
N ILE A 32 6.42 -0.01 18.92
CA ILE A 32 6.34 1.05 19.94
C ILE A 32 6.23 0.46 21.34
N GLU A 33 5.40 -0.58 21.54
CA GLU A 33 5.19 -1.22 22.83
C GLU A 33 6.40 -2.01 23.30
N VAL A 34 7.00 -2.83 22.43
CA VAL A 34 8.16 -3.67 22.77
C VAL A 34 9.39 -2.82 23.10
N LEU A 35 9.62 -1.76 22.32
CA LEU A 35 10.77 -0.87 22.52
C LEU A 35 10.48 0.27 23.51
N LYS A 36 9.26 0.32 24.10
CA LYS A 36 8.82 1.33 25.06
C LYS A 36 9.11 2.76 24.60
N ILE A 37 8.74 3.07 23.36
CA ILE A 37 9.13 4.32 22.71
C ILE A 37 8.24 5.48 23.17
N GLU A 38 8.80 6.37 23.97
CA GLU A 38 8.11 7.57 24.47
C GLU A 38 8.36 8.81 23.61
N GLN A 39 9.58 8.95 23.06
CA GLN A 39 9.97 10.15 22.34
C GLN A 39 9.32 10.25 20.94
N PRO A 40 8.79 11.42 20.55
CA PRO A 40 8.13 11.61 19.24
C PRO A 40 9.01 11.25 18.04
N LEU A 41 10.31 11.57 18.10
CA LEU A 41 11.27 11.26 17.04
C LEU A 41 11.37 9.75 16.79
N HIS A 42 11.53 8.98 17.86
CA HIS A 42 11.63 7.52 17.79
C HIS A 42 10.32 6.89 17.31
N ARG A 43 9.15 7.46 17.64
CA ARG A 43 7.85 6.99 17.11
C ARG A 43 7.75 7.17 15.61
N ASN A 44 8.24 8.28 15.08
CA ASN A 44 8.29 8.50 13.62
C ASN A 44 9.23 7.50 12.94
N ILE A 45 10.38 7.20 13.54
CA ILE A 45 11.29 6.15 13.03
C ILE A 45 10.60 4.79 13.04
N ALA A 46 9.93 4.42 14.13
CA ALA A 46 9.16 3.18 14.22
C ALA A 46 8.07 3.10 13.14
N ASN A 47 7.37 4.21 12.87
CA ASN A 47 6.38 4.29 11.80
C ASN A 47 7.01 4.07 10.41
N ILE A 48 8.12 4.74 10.10
CA ILE A 48 8.84 4.55 8.83
C ILE A 48 9.26 3.09 8.66
N VAL A 49 9.88 2.50 9.69
CA VAL A 49 10.29 1.08 9.66
C VAL A 49 9.07 0.17 9.45
N SER A 50 7.96 0.46 10.11
CA SER A 50 6.73 -0.32 9.96
C SER A 50 6.17 -0.22 8.54
N ILE A 51 6.21 0.96 7.93
CA ILE A 51 5.77 1.19 6.55
C ILE A 51 6.63 0.38 5.58
N GLU A 52 7.95 0.46 5.69
CA GLU A 52 8.87 -0.27 4.79
C GLU A 52 8.71 -1.79 4.89
N ILE A 53 8.62 -2.34 6.11
CA ILE A 53 8.37 -3.77 6.31
C ILE A 53 7.00 -4.16 5.73
N SER A 54 5.99 -3.32 5.91
CA SER A 54 4.64 -3.57 5.38
C SER A 54 4.58 -3.48 3.86
N LEU A 55 5.34 -2.57 3.25
CA LEU A 55 5.47 -2.47 1.80
C LEU A 55 6.10 -3.74 1.23
N LEU A 56 7.19 -4.22 1.82
CA LEU A 56 7.82 -5.47 1.42
C LEU A 56 6.88 -6.67 1.60
N PHE A 57 6.22 -6.77 2.75
CA PHE A 57 5.20 -7.80 3.00
C PHE A 57 4.12 -7.78 1.91
N SER A 58 3.54 -6.60 1.65
CA SER A 58 2.49 -6.44 0.65
C SER A 58 2.97 -6.79 -0.75
N PHE A 59 4.19 -6.42 -1.13
CA PHE A 59 4.79 -6.79 -2.41
C PHE A 59 4.79 -8.31 -2.61
N PHE A 60 5.24 -9.07 -1.61
CA PHE A 60 5.27 -10.52 -1.69
C PHE A 60 3.86 -11.13 -1.71
N VAL A 61 2.92 -10.60 -0.93
CA VAL A 61 1.51 -11.04 -0.96
C VAL A 61 0.88 -10.76 -2.32
N TYR A 62 1.09 -9.57 -2.89
CA TYR A 62 0.60 -9.22 -4.22
C TYR A 62 1.19 -10.12 -5.32
N ARG A 63 2.50 -10.37 -5.28
CA ARG A 63 3.16 -11.27 -6.23
C ARG A 63 2.62 -12.69 -6.15
N THR A 64 2.52 -13.24 -4.94
CA THR A 64 2.19 -14.65 -4.74
C THR A 64 0.71 -14.92 -4.94
N TRP A 65 -0.15 -13.98 -4.53
CA TRP A 65 -1.59 -14.23 -4.47
C TRP A 65 -2.41 -13.43 -5.48
N VAL A 66 -2.03 -12.20 -5.86
CA VAL A 66 -2.79 -11.39 -6.82
C VAL A 66 -2.29 -11.59 -8.26
N TRP A 67 -0.97 -11.61 -8.46
CA TRP A 67 -0.31 -11.77 -9.77
C TRP A 67 0.68 -12.96 -9.79
N PRO A 68 0.20 -14.21 -9.66
CA PRO A 68 1.07 -15.40 -9.52
C PRO A 68 1.84 -15.77 -10.80
N GLU A 69 1.54 -15.17 -11.95
CA GLU A 69 2.04 -15.55 -13.27
C GLU A 69 3.50 -15.10 -13.55
N GLY A 70 4.15 -14.41 -12.59
CA GLY A 70 5.50 -13.88 -12.75
C GLY A 70 6.63 -14.91 -12.54
N LYS A 71 7.70 -14.83 -13.33
CA LYS A 71 8.91 -15.66 -13.13
C LYS A 71 9.62 -15.29 -11.82
N TRP A 72 10.05 -16.30 -11.05
CA TRP A 72 10.84 -16.12 -9.83
C TRP A 72 12.34 -15.99 -10.14
N ASN A 73 12.73 -14.84 -10.69
CA ASN A 73 14.14 -14.48 -10.83
C ASN A 73 14.52 -13.49 -9.73
N PHE A 74 15.37 -13.92 -8.80
CA PHE A 74 15.78 -13.11 -7.65
C PHE A 74 16.37 -11.76 -8.05
N ARG A 75 17.27 -11.72 -9.04
CA ARG A 75 17.87 -10.46 -9.51
C ARG A 75 16.82 -9.52 -10.09
N TYR A 76 15.89 -10.04 -10.88
CA TYR A 76 14.80 -9.24 -11.45
C TYR A 76 13.86 -8.68 -10.37
N ILE A 77 13.55 -9.49 -9.36
CA ILE A 77 12.69 -9.10 -8.25
C ILE A 77 13.34 -7.97 -7.46
N CYS A 78 14.59 -8.15 -7.02
CA CYS A 78 15.29 -7.19 -6.15
C CYS A 78 15.66 -5.90 -6.87
N LEU A 79 16.12 -5.96 -8.12
CA LEU A 79 16.64 -4.77 -8.82
C LEU A 79 15.58 -4.00 -9.60
N LYS A 80 14.43 -4.63 -9.91
CA LYS A 80 13.41 -4.00 -10.75
C LYS A 80 12.04 -3.97 -10.09
N GLN A 81 11.50 -5.11 -9.67
CA GLN A 81 10.10 -5.15 -9.22
C GLN A 81 9.91 -4.50 -7.85
N ILE A 82 10.80 -4.73 -6.89
CA ILE A 82 10.73 -4.07 -5.58
C ILE A 82 10.88 -2.54 -5.74
N PRO A 83 11.89 -1.99 -6.44
CA PRO A 83 11.99 -0.55 -6.66
C PRO A 83 10.78 0.04 -7.39
N LEU A 84 10.30 -0.60 -8.47
CA LEU A 84 9.11 -0.14 -9.20
C LEU A 84 7.86 -0.17 -8.32
N TYR A 85 7.76 -1.14 -7.41
CA TYR A 85 6.67 -1.19 -6.45
C TYR A 85 6.70 0.00 -5.48
N HIS A 86 7.88 0.34 -4.94
CA HIS A 86 8.03 1.53 -4.09
C HIS A 86 7.70 2.81 -4.83
N VAL A 87 8.15 2.94 -6.08
CA VAL A 87 7.80 4.07 -6.95
C VAL A 87 6.30 4.12 -7.21
N SER A 88 5.65 2.99 -7.49
CA SER A 88 4.20 2.91 -7.69
C SER A 88 3.43 3.39 -6.45
N CYS A 89 3.78 2.87 -5.27
CA CYS A 89 3.17 3.28 -4.01
C CYS A 89 3.43 4.76 -3.70
N GLY A 90 4.67 5.23 -3.89
CA GLY A 90 5.06 6.62 -3.68
C GLY A 90 4.31 7.58 -4.61
N LEU A 91 4.14 7.23 -5.89
CA LEU A 91 3.36 8.01 -6.85
C LEU A 91 1.89 8.11 -6.44
N VAL A 92 1.29 7.03 -5.95
CA VAL A 92 -0.11 7.07 -5.47
C VAL A 92 -0.24 8.01 -4.28
N ILE A 93 0.70 7.95 -3.33
CA ILE A 93 0.73 8.86 -2.18
C ILE A 93 0.91 10.31 -2.65
N ALA A 94 1.83 10.56 -3.60
CA ALA A 94 2.06 11.90 -4.16
C ALA A 94 0.81 12.44 -4.89
N ILE A 95 0.19 11.64 -5.76
CA ILE A 95 -1.05 12.02 -6.47
C ILE A 95 -2.16 12.33 -5.46
N ARG A 96 -2.33 11.49 -4.43
CA ARG A 96 -3.32 11.71 -3.38
C ARG A 96 -3.06 13.02 -2.65
N SER A 97 -1.85 13.21 -2.13
CA SER A 97 -1.53 14.30 -1.21
C SER A 97 -1.34 15.65 -1.90
N LEU A 98 -0.77 15.65 -3.11
CA LEU A 98 -0.41 16.90 -3.82
C LEU A 98 -1.47 17.35 -4.83
N ILE A 99 -2.32 16.44 -5.32
CA ILE A 99 -3.29 16.75 -6.38
C ILE A 99 -4.70 16.52 -5.85
N LEU A 100 -5.03 15.28 -5.50
CA LEU A 100 -6.41 14.92 -5.22
C LEU A 100 -6.95 15.61 -3.97
N PHE A 101 -6.20 15.58 -2.87
CA PHE A 101 -6.65 16.18 -1.62
C PHE A 101 -6.83 17.70 -1.73
N PRO A 102 -5.87 18.48 -2.26
CA PRO A 102 -6.05 19.93 -2.44
C PRO A 102 -7.18 20.30 -3.39
N VAL A 103 -7.37 19.54 -4.48
CA VAL A 103 -8.47 19.81 -5.43
C VAL A 103 -9.83 19.58 -4.78
N LEU A 104 -10.01 18.49 -4.05
CA LEU A 104 -11.28 18.21 -3.36
C LEU A 104 -11.55 19.18 -2.21
N ASP A 105 -10.50 19.59 -1.49
CA ASP A 105 -10.60 20.59 -0.43
C ASP A 105 -11.00 21.96 -0.99
N TRP A 106 -10.41 22.37 -2.12
CA TRP A 106 -10.79 23.60 -2.83
C TRP A 106 -12.24 23.60 -3.32
N LEU A 107 -12.79 22.42 -3.64
CA LEU A 107 -14.20 22.24 -3.98
C LEU A 107 -15.15 22.26 -2.76
N GLY A 108 -14.63 22.46 -1.55
CA GLY A 108 -15.41 22.50 -0.31
C GLY A 108 -15.92 21.13 0.15
N ILE A 109 -15.32 20.04 -0.34
CA ILE A 109 -15.71 18.68 0.04
C ILE A 109 -15.25 18.41 1.48
N SER A 110 -16.15 17.87 2.30
CA SER A 110 -15.83 17.55 3.69
C SER A 110 -14.63 16.60 3.80
N TYR A 111 -13.82 16.77 4.85
CA TYR A 111 -12.61 15.99 5.08
C TYR A 111 -12.84 14.47 5.00
N THR A 112 -13.95 13.99 5.57
CA THR A 112 -14.33 12.58 5.54
C THR A 112 -14.59 12.10 4.12
N LEU A 113 -15.34 12.87 3.33
CA LEU A 113 -15.65 12.50 1.94
C LEU A 113 -14.40 12.59 1.05
N ASN A 114 -13.57 13.62 1.25
CA ASN A 114 -12.27 13.76 0.58
C ASN A 114 -11.39 12.53 0.85
N THR A 115 -11.27 12.11 2.11
CA THR A 115 -10.52 10.92 2.51
C THR A 115 -11.05 9.65 1.84
N LEU A 116 -12.38 9.45 1.80
CA LEU A 116 -12.99 8.29 1.16
C LEU A 116 -12.73 8.26 -0.34
N ILE A 117 -12.94 9.38 -1.04
CA ILE A 117 -12.63 9.52 -2.48
C ILE A 117 -11.14 9.24 -2.72
N GLY A 118 -10.28 9.78 -1.87
CA GLY A 118 -8.84 9.58 -1.92
C GLY A 118 -8.41 8.13 -1.76
N ILE A 119 -9.05 7.37 -0.87
CA ILE A 119 -8.81 5.93 -0.73
C ILE A 119 -9.27 5.19 -1.98
N ILE A 120 -10.49 5.46 -2.48
CA ILE A 120 -11.04 4.76 -3.65
C ILE A 120 -10.19 5.01 -4.90
N ILE A 121 -9.95 6.28 -5.24
CA ILE A 121 -9.13 6.64 -6.41
C ILE A 121 -7.69 6.15 -6.22
N GLY A 122 -7.12 6.33 -5.03
CA GLY A 122 -5.78 5.86 -4.71
C GLY A 122 -5.63 4.34 -4.90
N SER A 123 -6.60 3.54 -4.45
CA SER A 123 -6.60 2.09 -4.67
C SER A 123 -6.69 1.72 -6.15
N VAL A 124 -7.52 2.43 -6.93
CA VAL A 124 -7.64 2.20 -8.38
C VAL A 124 -6.32 2.52 -9.09
N VAL A 125 -5.73 3.69 -8.83
CA VAL A 125 -4.45 4.10 -9.43
C VAL A 125 -3.34 3.14 -9.02
N ASN A 126 -3.29 2.74 -7.75
CA ASN A 126 -2.30 1.79 -7.27
C ASN A 126 -2.44 0.42 -7.95
N TYR A 127 -3.66 -0.07 -8.15
CA TYR A 127 -3.91 -1.30 -8.89
C TYR A 127 -3.41 -1.18 -10.34
N MET A 128 -3.71 -0.06 -11.01
CA MET A 128 -3.28 0.18 -12.39
C MET A 128 -1.76 0.22 -12.53
N PHE A 129 -1.06 0.94 -11.65
CA PHE A 129 0.40 1.00 -11.65
C PHE A 129 1.02 -0.34 -11.31
N SER A 130 0.50 -1.04 -10.29
CA SER A 130 0.97 -2.38 -9.94
C SER A 130 0.81 -3.37 -11.10
N ALA A 131 -0.35 -3.37 -11.77
CA ALA A 131 -0.64 -4.30 -12.86
C ALA A 131 0.07 -3.98 -14.19
N LYS A 132 0.51 -2.74 -14.41
CA LYS A 132 1.15 -2.34 -15.68
C LYS A 132 2.67 -2.19 -15.57
N LEU A 133 3.16 -1.76 -14.41
CA LEU A 133 4.56 -1.37 -14.22
C LEU A 133 5.35 -2.39 -13.39
N VAL A 134 4.69 -3.05 -12.42
CA VAL A 134 5.39 -3.88 -11.41
C VAL A 134 5.31 -5.38 -11.75
N PHE A 135 4.09 -5.90 -11.89
CA PHE A 135 3.79 -7.33 -12.05
C PHE A 135 3.41 -7.67 -13.48
#